data_AF-A0A1Y3AUS3-F1
#
_entry.id   AF-A0A1Y3AUS3-F1
#
_cell.length_a   1.000
_cell.length_b   1.000
_cell.length_c   1.000
_cell.angle_alpha   90.00
_cell.angle_beta   90.00
_cell.angle_gamma   90.00
#
_symmetry.space_group_name_H-M   'P 1'
#
loop_
_entity.id
_entity.type
_entity.pdbx_description
1 polymer ?
#
loop_
_entity_poly.entity_id
_entity_poly.type
_entity_poly.pdbx_seq_one_letter_code
_entity_poly.pdbx_strand_id
1 'polypeptide(L)'
;MKVMLEREELKSQVDLLKETQAKISDLGPTFDCIVFHDGEYWKACIDTTGEGRLNDCTVLGNYRECLQYGTISDRDKFNYGVNIYDDGNLLEIVGQCSSHGTHVASIAAANFPNDPDRNGVAPGAQIVSIVIGDNRLGTMETGSAIIRAFIKAIESGCDVINMSYGEPGHFAEGRVFDLVHDLINKHGLIYVVAAGNSGPALTTLGALSAMQSDKIISVGAYVTPDMMMAEYSMLEKLPGSSYSWTS
;
A
#
# COMPACT_ATOMS: atom_id res chain seq x y z
N MET A 1 -59.35 -14.31 4.65
CA MET A 1 -58.37 -15.01 5.51
C MET A 1 -57.09 -15.35 4.76
N LYS A 2 -57.14 -16.09 3.64
CA LYS A 2 -55.95 -16.49 2.84
C LYS A 2 -55.10 -15.29 2.35
N VAL A 3 -55.74 -14.27 1.77
CA VAL A 3 -55.05 -13.05 1.27
C VAL A 3 -54.41 -12.21 2.39
N MET A 4 -54.98 -12.22 3.60
CA MET A 4 -54.40 -11.49 4.74
C MET A 4 -53.15 -12.18 5.26
N LEU A 5 -53.19 -13.52 5.37
CA LEU A 5 -52.03 -14.35 5.75
C LEU A 5 -50.90 -14.21 4.74
N GLU A 6 -51.22 -14.20 3.44
CA GLU A 6 -50.23 -14.03 2.37
C GLU A 6 -49.59 -12.64 2.40
N ARG A 7 -50.37 -11.58 2.68
CA ARG A 7 -49.82 -10.22 2.86
C ARG A 7 -48.91 -10.12 4.09
N GLU A 8 -49.26 -10.79 5.18
CA GLU A 8 -48.50 -10.80 6.43
C GLU A 8 -47.20 -11.58 6.29
N GLU A 9 -47.22 -12.70 5.56
CA GLU A 9 -46.02 -13.46 5.18
C GLU A 9 -45.07 -12.62 4.32
N LEU A 10 -45.58 -12.00 3.25
CA LEU A 10 -44.77 -11.12 2.39
C LEU A 10 -44.17 -9.94 3.17
N LYS A 11 -44.94 -9.37 4.12
CA LYS A 11 -44.42 -8.31 4.99
C LYS A 11 -43.31 -8.82 5.90
N SER A 12 -43.49 -9.99 6.51
CA SER A 12 -42.48 -10.63 7.36
C SER A 12 -41.20 -10.95 6.58
N GLN A 13 -41.30 -11.42 5.34
CA GLN A 13 -40.14 -11.66 4.46
C GLN A 13 -39.38 -10.36 4.16
N VAL A 14 -40.09 -9.27 3.86
CA VAL A 14 -39.46 -7.96 3.63
C VAL A 14 -38.79 -7.43 4.90
N ASP A 15 -39.45 -7.54 6.05
CA ASP A 15 -38.90 -7.08 7.32
C ASP A 15 -37.66 -7.89 7.72
N LEU A 16 -37.68 -9.22 7.52
CA LEU A 16 -36.52 -10.10 7.71
C LEU A 16 -35.34 -9.70 6.81
N LEU A 17 -35.58 -9.43 5.52
CA LEU A 17 -34.53 -9.02 4.59
C LEU A 17 -33.90 -7.69 5.01
N LYS A 18 -34.71 -6.70 5.41
CA LYS A 18 -34.23 -5.41 5.91
C LYS A 18 -33.41 -5.56 7.18
N GLU A 19 -33.90 -6.35 8.13
CA GLU A 19 -33.20 -6.59 9.39
C GLU A 19 -31.88 -7.34 9.17
N THR A 20 -31.90 -8.33 8.27
CA THR A 20 -30.70 -9.09 7.89
C THR A 20 -29.69 -8.19 7.20
N GLN A 21 -30.12 -7.37 6.23
CA GLN A 21 -29.24 -6.41 5.56
C GLN A 21 -28.63 -5.38 6.52
N ALA A 22 -29.41 -4.91 7.51
CA ALA A 22 -28.92 -3.98 8.52
C ALA A 22 -27.91 -4.62 9.50
N LYS A 23 -27.95 -5.94 9.66
CA LYS A 23 -27.08 -6.70 10.58
C LYS A 23 -25.89 -7.37 9.90
N ILE A 24 -25.92 -7.58 8.59
CA ILE A 24 -24.80 -8.18 7.86
C ILE A 24 -23.62 -7.20 7.89
N SER A 25 -22.50 -7.69 8.41
CA SER A 25 -21.18 -7.12 8.17
C SER A 25 -20.48 -8.04 7.17
N ASP A 26 -20.28 -7.55 5.95
CA ASP A 26 -19.54 -8.26 4.92
C ASP A 26 -18.05 -8.03 5.15
N LEU A 27 -17.34 -9.09 5.56
CA LEU A 27 -15.89 -9.08 5.77
C LEU A 27 -15.12 -9.45 4.48
N GLY A 28 -15.85 -9.69 3.38
CA GLY A 28 -15.30 -10.18 2.13
C GLY A 28 -15.14 -11.70 2.09
N PRO A 29 -14.69 -12.22 0.93
CA PRO A 29 -14.49 -13.65 0.75
C PRO A 29 -13.32 -14.16 1.62
N THR A 30 -13.49 -15.36 2.16
CA THR A 30 -12.41 -16.12 2.80
C THR A 30 -12.01 -17.26 1.88
N PHE A 31 -10.72 -17.41 1.61
CA PHE A 31 -10.18 -18.43 0.72
C PHE A 31 -9.32 -19.42 1.50
N ASP A 32 -9.39 -20.69 1.11
CA ASP A 32 -8.46 -21.69 1.62
C ASP A 32 -7.08 -21.49 0.99
N CYS A 33 -6.04 -21.59 1.82
CA CYS A 33 -4.65 -21.46 1.40
C CYS A 33 -3.88 -22.71 1.80
N ILE A 34 -3.07 -23.25 0.88
CA ILE A 34 -2.16 -24.36 1.17
C ILE A 34 -0.73 -23.90 0.92
N VAL A 35 0.14 -24.16 1.89
CA VAL A 35 1.59 -23.96 1.79
C VAL A 35 2.25 -25.34 1.84
N PHE A 36 3.18 -25.59 0.91
CA PHE A 36 3.92 -26.84 0.84
C PHE A 36 5.31 -26.63 0.24
N HIS A 37 6.24 -27.55 0.51
CA HIS A 37 7.57 -27.54 -0.08
C HIS A 37 7.61 -28.56 -1.23
N ASP A 38 7.99 -28.13 -2.44
CA ASP A 38 8.00 -29.02 -3.63
C ASP A 38 9.30 -29.84 -3.79
N GLY A 39 10.26 -29.62 -2.89
CA GLY A 39 11.58 -30.24 -2.90
C GLY A 39 12.70 -29.25 -3.21
N GLU A 40 12.37 -28.12 -3.82
CA GLU A 40 13.32 -27.04 -4.13
C GLU A 40 12.89 -25.70 -3.52
N TYR A 41 11.59 -25.38 -3.57
CA TYR A 41 11.04 -24.12 -3.08
C TYR A 41 9.79 -24.33 -2.23
N TRP A 42 9.56 -23.38 -1.31
CA TRP A 42 8.25 -23.19 -0.72
C TRP A 42 7.27 -22.65 -1.75
N LYS A 43 6.08 -23.25 -1.78
CA LYS A 43 4.97 -22.90 -2.67
C LYS A 43 3.71 -22.62 -1.86
N ALA A 44 2.88 -21.73 -2.38
CA ALA A 44 1.56 -21.44 -1.86
C ALA A 44 0.52 -21.50 -2.98
N CYS A 45 -0.67 -21.99 -2.65
CA CYS A 45 -1.84 -22.01 -3.52
C CYS A 45 -3.02 -21.42 -2.75
N ILE A 46 -3.68 -20.41 -3.35
CA ILE A 46 -4.91 -19.82 -2.83
C ILE A 46 -6.06 -20.38 -3.66
N ASP A 47 -7.10 -20.93 -3.03
CA ASP A 47 -8.28 -21.44 -3.72
C ASP A 47 -9.14 -20.30 -4.29
N THR A 48 -8.74 -19.77 -5.44
CA THR A 48 -9.49 -18.73 -6.14
C THR A 48 -10.80 -19.24 -6.74
N THR A 49 -11.07 -20.56 -6.74
CA THR A 49 -12.33 -21.12 -7.22
C THR A 49 -13.46 -21.03 -6.20
N GLY A 50 -13.12 -21.04 -4.90
CA GLY A 50 -14.10 -21.14 -3.80
C GLY A 50 -14.83 -22.49 -3.73
N GLU A 51 -14.36 -23.49 -4.48
CA GLU A 51 -14.95 -24.82 -4.59
C GLU A 51 -13.97 -25.95 -4.20
N GLY A 52 -12.79 -25.62 -3.68
CA GLY A 52 -11.75 -26.57 -3.31
C GLY A 52 -10.98 -27.16 -4.49
N ARG A 53 -11.12 -26.60 -5.70
CA ARG A 53 -10.44 -27.09 -6.91
C ARG A 53 -9.04 -26.47 -7.06
N LEU A 54 -8.13 -26.91 -6.20
CA LEU A 54 -6.76 -26.41 -6.16
C LEU A 54 -5.96 -26.64 -7.44
N ASN A 55 -6.31 -27.65 -8.24
CA ASN A 55 -5.66 -27.92 -9.53
C ASN A 55 -5.93 -26.82 -10.57
N ASP A 56 -7.01 -26.06 -10.40
CA ASP A 56 -7.37 -24.94 -11.29
C ASP A 56 -6.75 -23.62 -10.80
N CYS A 57 -6.09 -23.62 -9.63
CA CYS A 57 -5.55 -22.43 -8.99
C CYS A 57 -4.06 -22.23 -9.32
N THR A 58 -3.60 -20.99 -9.23
CA THR A 58 -2.19 -20.66 -9.48
C THR A 58 -1.34 -21.02 -8.26
N VAL A 59 -0.29 -21.82 -8.49
CA VAL A 59 0.73 -22.11 -7.47
C VAL A 59 1.87 -21.11 -7.59
N LEU A 60 2.15 -20.38 -6.53
CA LEU A 60 3.18 -19.34 -6.48
C LEU A 60 4.30 -19.73 -5.52
N GLY A 61 5.55 -19.40 -5.88
CA GLY A 61 6.65 -19.40 -4.93
C GLY A 61 6.92 -18.01 -4.35
N ASN A 62 7.93 -17.90 -3.47
CA ASN A 62 8.41 -16.62 -2.97
C ASN A 62 8.64 -15.63 -4.12
N TYR A 63 8.03 -14.44 -4.04
CA TYR A 63 8.05 -13.46 -5.12
C TYR A 63 9.49 -13.07 -5.50
N ARG A 64 10.38 -12.92 -4.52
CA ARG A 64 11.80 -12.58 -4.76
C ARG A 64 12.53 -13.58 -5.65
N GLU A 65 12.17 -14.85 -5.58
CA GLU A 65 12.82 -15.94 -6.31
C GLU A 65 12.14 -16.18 -7.66
N CYS A 66 10.81 -16.19 -7.65
CA CYS A 66 10.02 -16.63 -8.80
C CYS A 66 9.54 -15.47 -9.69
N LEU A 67 9.38 -14.26 -9.14
CA LEU A 67 8.79 -13.08 -9.80
C LEU A 67 7.41 -13.37 -10.41
N GLN A 68 6.63 -14.23 -9.75
CA GLN A 68 5.31 -14.67 -10.19
C GLN A 68 4.21 -13.97 -9.40
N TYR A 69 3.08 -13.72 -10.05
CA TYR A 69 1.87 -13.20 -9.42
C TYR A 69 0.66 -14.03 -9.86
N GLY A 70 -0.37 -14.06 -9.04
CA GLY A 70 -1.69 -14.58 -9.36
C GLY A 70 -2.72 -13.47 -9.45
N THR A 71 -3.89 -13.79 -9.99
CA THR A 71 -5.05 -12.89 -10.05
C THR A 71 -6.22 -13.58 -9.36
N ILE A 72 -6.87 -12.93 -8.40
CA ILE A 72 -8.00 -13.52 -7.66
C ILE A 72 -9.21 -13.72 -8.57
N SER A 73 -9.60 -12.68 -9.30
CA SER A 73 -10.72 -12.74 -10.24
C SER A 73 -10.44 -11.84 -11.45
N ASP A 74 -10.90 -12.28 -12.62
CA ASP A 74 -10.82 -11.48 -13.84
C ASP A 74 -11.69 -10.22 -13.79
N ARG A 75 -12.74 -10.24 -12.96
CA ARG A 75 -13.66 -9.11 -12.80
C ARG A 75 -13.00 -7.96 -12.04
N ASP A 76 -12.31 -8.28 -10.97
CA ASP A 76 -11.76 -7.29 -10.05
C ASP A 76 -10.30 -6.96 -10.39
N LYS A 77 -9.65 -7.80 -11.23
CA LYS A 77 -8.24 -7.67 -11.65
C LYS A 77 -7.28 -7.48 -10.48
N PHE A 78 -7.62 -8.09 -9.35
CA PHE A 78 -6.82 -8.03 -8.13
C PHE A 78 -5.64 -8.99 -8.23
N ASN A 79 -4.45 -8.44 -8.47
CA ASN A 79 -3.21 -9.20 -8.55
C ASN A 79 -2.56 -9.31 -7.17
N TYR A 80 -1.93 -10.45 -6.92
CA TYR A 80 -1.21 -10.72 -5.68
C TYR A 80 0.08 -11.50 -5.93
N GLY A 81 1.09 -11.23 -5.12
CA GLY A 81 2.28 -12.08 -4.95
C GLY A 81 2.25 -12.73 -3.57
N VAL A 82 3.20 -13.64 -3.33
CA VAL A 82 3.34 -14.30 -2.02
C VAL A 82 4.78 -14.28 -1.54
N ASN A 83 4.94 -14.20 -0.22
CA ASN A 83 6.17 -14.58 0.46
C ASN A 83 5.84 -15.62 1.55
N ILE A 84 6.78 -16.51 1.81
CA ILE A 84 6.63 -17.63 2.73
C ILE A 84 7.82 -17.58 3.70
N TYR A 85 7.52 -17.52 4.99
CA TYR A 85 8.50 -17.43 6.07
C TYR A 85 8.32 -18.58 7.06
N ASP A 86 9.25 -18.65 8.02
CA ASP A 86 9.21 -19.55 9.18
C ASP A 86 8.98 -21.02 8.79
N ASP A 87 9.74 -21.51 7.81
CA ASP A 87 9.64 -22.88 7.29
C ASP A 87 8.20 -23.27 6.89
N GLY A 88 7.50 -22.35 6.21
CA GLY A 88 6.15 -22.57 5.71
C GLY A 88 5.03 -22.23 6.71
N ASN A 89 5.36 -21.82 7.93
CA ASN A 89 4.36 -21.50 8.95
C ASN A 89 3.74 -20.11 8.79
N LEU A 90 4.30 -19.25 7.94
CA LEU A 90 3.78 -17.91 7.68
C LEU A 90 3.67 -17.64 6.18
N LEU A 91 2.44 -17.50 5.70
CA LEU A 91 2.13 -17.03 4.35
C LEU A 91 1.81 -15.53 4.39
N GLU A 92 2.61 -14.74 3.68
CA GLU A 92 2.35 -13.32 3.41
C GLU A 92 1.79 -13.18 1.99
N ILE A 93 0.54 -12.72 1.88
CA ILE A 93 -0.09 -12.42 0.59
C ILE A 93 -0.01 -10.90 0.38
N VAL A 94 0.64 -10.49 -0.70
CA VAL A 94 0.87 -9.07 -1.01
C VAL A 94 0.05 -8.70 -2.23
N GLY A 95 -0.92 -7.81 -2.07
CA GLY A 95 -1.76 -7.31 -3.15
C GLY A 95 -1.71 -5.78 -3.27
N GLN A 96 -2.23 -5.26 -4.39
CA GLN A 96 -2.33 -3.82 -4.58
C GLN A 96 -3.53 -3.26 -3.80
N CYS A 97 -3.28 -2.70 -2.62
CA CYS A 97 -4.33 -2.14 -1.75
C CYS A 97 -4.69 -0.68 -2.09
N SER A 98 -3.87 0.01 -2.88
CA SER A 98 -4.07 1.43 -3.21
C SER A 98 -3.36 1.78 -4.53
N SER A 99 -3.93 2.73 -5.28
CA SER A 99 -3.28 3.32 -6.47
C SER A 99 -2.13 4.26 -6.11
N HIS A 100 -2.06 4.73 -4.85
CA HIS A 100 -1.08 5.71 -4.40
C HIS A 100 0.36 5.25 -4.59
N GLY A 101 0.70 4.04 -4.11
CA GLY A 101 2.06 3.49 -4.22
C GLY A 101 2.52 3.32 -5.67
N THR A 102 1.61 2.90 -6.56
CA THR A 102 1.88 2.76 -8.00
C THR A 102 2.17 4.12 -8.64
N HIS A 103 1.41 5.16 -8.29
CA HIS A 103 1.65 6.52 -8.79
C HIS A 103 3.01 7.06 -8.32
N VAL A 104 3.34 6.88 -7.03
CA VAL A 104 4.65 7.26 -6.46
C VAL A 104 5.80 6.54 -7.18
N ALA A 105 5.69 5.23 -7.38
CA ALA A 105 6.70 4.45 -8.11
C ALA A 105 6.83 4.89 -9.56
N SER A 106 5.72 5.28 -10.21
CA SER A 106 5.72 5.76 -11.59
C SER A 106 6.48 7.07 -11.73
N ILE A 107 6.29 8.02 -10.82
CA ILE A 107 7.04 9.29 -10.82
C ILE A 107 8.54 9.02 -10.63
N ALA A 108 8.89 8.07 -9.75
CA ALA A 108 10.28 7.76 -9.46
C ALA A 108 11.01 7.08 -10.63
N ALA A 109 10.43 6.03 -11.23
CA ALA A 109 11.19 5.13 -12.10
C ALA A 109 10.39 4.52 -13.26
N ALA A 110 9.24 5.08 -13.65
CA ALA A 110 8.55 4.55 -14.84
C ALA A 110 9.45 4.59 -16.08
N ASN A 111 9.34 3.56 -16.91
CA ASN A 111 10.14 3.39 -18.11
C ASN A 111 9.25 3.11 -19.32
N PHE A 112 9.18 4.07 -20.24
CA PHE A 112 8.42 4.04 -21.48
C PHE A 112 9.40 4.17 -22.67
N PRO A 113 9.97 3.06 -23.17
CA PRO A 113 10.97 3.10 -24.25
C PRO A 113 10.47 3.77 -25.54
N ASN A 114 9.17 3.68 -25.80
CA ASN A 114 8.53 4.23 -26.99
C ASN A 114 7.96 5.65 -26.78
N ASP A 115 7.96 6.16 -25.55
CA ASP A 115 7.43 7.48 -25.19
C ASP A 115 8.22 8.06 -23.99
N PRO A 116 9.49 8.45 -24.20
CA PRO A 116 10.38 8.84 -23.11
C PRO A 116 9.91 10.07 -22.32
N ASP A 117 9.01 10.88 -22.87
CA ASP A 117 8.43 12.04 -22.18
C ASP A 117 7.56 11.64 -20.98
N ARG A 118 7.13 10.37 -20.92
CA ARG A 118 6.35 9.81 -19.81
C ARG A 118 7.20 9.11 -18.75
N ASN A 119 8.51 9.09 -18.92
CA ASN A 119 9.43 8.45 -17.98
C ASN A 119 9.35 9.07 -16.58
N GLY A 120 9.62 8.23 -15.58
CA GLY A 120 9.94 8.72 -14.24
C GLY A 120 11.32 9.39 -14.21
N VAL A 121 11.70 9.91 -13.05
CA VAL A 121 12.97 10.62 -12.87
C VAL A 121 14.18 9.72 -13.15
N ALA A 122 14.11 8.44 -12.77
CA ALA A 122 15.18 7.45 -12.94
C ALA A 122 14.65 6.13 -13.57
N PRO A 123 14.40 6.09 -14.89
CA PRO A 123 13.77 4.92 -15.55
C PRO A 123 14.59 3.62 -15.52
N GLY A 124 15.88 3.72 -15.22
CA GLY A 124 16.78 2.58 -15.05
C GLY A 124 16.80 2.01 -13.63
N ALA A 125 16.14 2.66 -12.66
CA ALA A 125 16.09 2.19 -11.29
C ALA A 125 15.12 1.01 -11.14
N GLN A 126 15.46 0.07 -10.27
CA GLN A 126 14.56 -1.02 -9.89
C GLN A 126 13.72 -0.60 -8.68
N ILE A 127 12.47 -1.04 -8.63
CA ILE A 127 11.53 -0.73 -7.55
C ILE A 127 11.29 -1.96 -6.69
N VAL A 128 11.45 -1.79 -5.37
CA VAL A 128 10.99 -2.74 -4.36
C VAL A 128 9.81 -2.11 -3.64
N SER A 129 8.62 -2.68 -3.83
CA SER A 129 7.41 -2.22 -3.15
C SER A 129 7.28 -2.86 -1.77
N ILE A 130 7.10 -2.04 -0.73
CA ILE A 130 6.91 -2.50 0.64
C ILE A 130 5.68 -1.79 1.21
N VAL A 131 4.65 -2.56 1.55
CA VAL A 131 3.39 -2.04 2.10
C VAL A 131 3.52 -1.90 3.61
N ILE A 132 3.36 -0.67 4.12
CA ILE A 132 3.39 -0.40 5.56
C ILE A 132 2.03 -0.11 6.18
N GLY A 133 1.03 0.21 5.35
CA GLY A 133 -0.32 0.52 5.79
C GLY A 133 -1.10 -0.75 6.15
N ASP A 134 -1.76 -0.73 7.30
CA ASP A 134 -2.59 -1.83 7.77
C ASP A 134 -4.06 -1.56 7.48
N ASN A 135 -4.65 -2.31 6.55
CA ASN A 135 -6.06 -2.17 6.18
C ASN A 135 -7.01 -2.39 7.38
N ARG A 136 -6.60 -3.16 8.40
CA ARG A 136 -7.39 -3.37 9.63
C ARG A 136 -7.47 -2.11 10.49
N LEU A 137 -6.54 -1.18 10.28
CA LEU A 137 -6.43 0.11 10.95
C LEU A 137 -6.73 1.26 9.99
N GLY A 138 -7.50 1.02 8.92
CA GLY A 138 -7.84 2.08 7.96
C GLY A 138 -6.63 2.58 7.19
N THR A 139 -5.69 1.68 6.87
CA THR A 139 -4.41 1.93 6.19
C THR A 139 -3.33 2.61 7.02
N MET A 140 -3.55 2.91 8.31
CA MET A 140 -2.51 3.50 9.15
C MET A 140 -1.24 2.64 9.20
N GLU A 141 -0.08 3.30 9.20
CA GLU A 141 1.19 2.62 9.45
C GLU A 141 1.34 2.26 10.93
N THR A 142 2.19 1.27 11.18
CA THR A 142 2.57 0.88 12.54
C THR A 142 4.09 0.97 12.70
N GLY A 143 4.55 1.22 13.92
CA GLY A 143 5.99 1.22 14.19
C GLY A 143 6.66 -0.09 13.79
N SER A 144 6.01 -1.23 13.99
CA SER A 144 6.52 -2.53 13.55
C SER A 144 6.59 -2.67 12.02
N ALA A 145 5.59 -2.17 11.29
CA ALA A 145 5.60 -2.14 9.83
C ALA A 145 6.74 -1.26 9.29
N ILE A 146 6.96 -0.08 9.88
CA ILE A 146 8.08 0.80 9.50
C ILE A 146 9.42 0.09 9.71
N ILE A 147 9.67 -0.47 10.89
CA ILE A 147 10.95 -1.14 11.16
C ILE A 147 11.16 -2.36 10.24
N ARG A 148 10.13 -3.17 10.02
CA ARG A 148 10.21 -4.30 9.08
C ARG A 148 10.47 -3.84 7.65
N ALA A 149 9.89 -2.71 7.24
CA ALA A 149 10.12 -2.16 5.91
C ALA A 149 11.56 -1.71 5.70
N PHE A 150 12.17 -1.02 6.68
CA PHE A 150 13.58 -0.65 6.61
C PHE A 150 14.49 -1.87 6.56
N ILE A 151 14.23 -2.90 7.38
CA ILE A 151 14.97 -4.16 7.35
C ILE A 151 14.85 -4.81 5.97
N LYS A 152 13.63 -4.90 5.42
CA LYS A 152 13.39 -5.50 4.10
C LYS A 152 14.05 -4.72 2.97
N ALA A 153 14.09 -3.38 3.05
CA ALA A 153 14.80 -2.54 2.10
C ALA A 153 16.31 -2.83 2.10
N ILE A 154 16.90 -2.98 3.29
CA ILE A 154 18.31 -3.35 3.45
C ILE A 154 18.59 -4.74 2.89
N GLU A 155 17.76 -5.74 3.24
CA GLU A 155 17.89 -7.12 2.73
C GLU A 155 17.70 -7.21 1.21
N SER A 156 16.98 -6.25 0.63
CA SER A 156 16.76 -6.14 -0.82
C SER A 156 17.86 -5.36 -1.52
N GLY A 157 18.80 -4.75 -0.77
CA GLY A 157 19.90 -3.97 -1.31
C GLY A 157 19.47 -2.61 -1.88
N CYS A 158 18.41 -2.02 -1.34
CA CYS A 158 17.96 -0.69 -1.78
C CYS A 158 18.98 0.38 -1.37
N ASP A 159 19.30 1.31 -2.27
CA ASP A 159 20.13 2.48 -1.96
C ASP A 159 19.31 3.67 -1.42
N VAL A 160 18.07 3.79 -1.89
CA VAL A 160 17.15 4.90 -1.58
C VAL A 160 15.82 4.35 -1.12
N ILE A 161 15.27 4.94 -0.07
CA ILE A 161 13.89 4.71 0.40
C ILE A 161 13.10 5.99 0.16
N ASN A 162 11.99 5.88 -0.58
CA ASN A 162 11.00 6.95 -0.67
C ASN A 162 9.79 6.60 0.20
N MET A 163 9.45 7.49 1.13
CA MET A 163 8.31 7.36 2.02
C MET A 163 7.35 8.54 1.85
N SER A 164 6.39 8.35 0.95
CA SER A 164 5.24 9.24 0.81
C SER A 164 4.12 8.81 1.75
N TYR A 165 4.45 8.65 3.04
CA TYR A 165 3.55 8.16 4.08
C TYR A 165 4.01 8.68 5.44
N GLY A 166 3.08 8.95 6.34
CA GLY A 166 3.41 9.28 7.73
C GLY A 166 2.36 10.15 8.41
N GLU A 167 2.28 9.99 9.72
CA GLU A 167 1.36 10.73 10.59
C GLU A 167 2.06 11.89 11.35
N PRO A 168 1.30 12.88 11.85
CA PRO A 168 1.84 13.88 12.76
C PRO A 168 2.24 13.26 14.10
N GLY A 169 3.30 13.78 14.70
CA GLY A 169 3.81 13.33 16.00
C GLY A 169 3.76 14.47 17.03
N HIS A 170 3.59 14.11 18.30
CA HIS A 170 3.76 15.07 19.39
C HIS A 170 5.23 15.47 19.58
N PHE A 171 6.14 14.52 19.36
CA PHE A 171 7.59 14.68 19.47
C PHE A 171 8.28 13.95 18.32
N ALA A 172 9.44 14.44 17.90
CA ALA A 172 10.27 13.81 16.87
C ALA A 172 11.32 12.86 17.49
N GLU A 173 10.92 12.11 18.52
CA GLU A 173 11.79 11.23 19.31
C GLU A 173 11.06 9.94 19.68
N GLY A 174 11.81 8.87 19.89
CA GLY A 174 11.30 7.59 20.39
C GLY A 174 11.89 6.38 19.69
N ARG A 175 11.49 5.19 20.13
CA ARG A 175 12.14 3.94 19.72
C ARG A 175 12.15 3.71 18.21
N VAL A 176 11.08 4.07 17.51
CA VAL A 176 11.01 3.94 16.04
C VAL A 176 12.01 4.87 15.38
N PHE A 177 12.12 6.11 15.85
CA PHE A 177 13.07 7.11 15.36
C PHE A 177 14.51 6.63 15.54
N ASP A 178 14.87 6.18 16.74
CA ASP A 178 16.23 5.69 17.03
C ASP A 178 16.61 4.54 16.10
N LEU A 179 15.71 3.57 15.93
CA LEU A 179 15.95 2.42 15.07
C LEU A 179 16.06 2.80 13.60
N VAL A 180 15.17 3.66 13.09
CA VAL A 180 15.24 4.15 11.71
C VAL A 180 16.55 4.90 11.49
N HIS A 181 16.93 5.77 12.43
CA HIS A 181 18.19 6.51 12.38
C HIS A 181 19.40 5.58 12.36
N ASP A 182 19.44 4.57 13.23
CA ASP A 182 20.50 3.57 13.29
C ASP A 182 20.59 2.77 11.98
N LEU A 183 19.46 2.33 11.43
CA LEU A 183 19.40 1.56 10.19
C LEU A 183 19.89 2.38 9.00
N ILE A 184 19.41 3.62 8.86
CA ILE A 184 19.86 4.56 7.82
C ILE A 184 21.38 4.77 7.93
N ASN A 185 21.87 5.05 9.14
CA ASN A 185 23.27 5.39 9.32
C ASN A 185 24.21 4.23 9.08
N LYS A 186 23.89 3.06 9.63
CA LYS A 186 24.71 1.86 9.55
C LYS A 186 24.78 1.30 8.12
N HIS A 187 23.71 1.42 7.36
CA HIS A 187 23.61 0.86 6.01
C HIS A 187 23.77 1.89 4.89
N GLY A 188 23.90 3.18 5.21
CA GLY A 188 24.17 4.22 4.22
C GLY A 188 22.99 4.51 3.30
N LEU A 189 21.75 4.27 3.77
CA LEU A 189 20.54 4.51 2.99
C LEU A 189 20.27 6.01 2.86
N ILE A 190 19.77 6.44 1.70
CA ILE A 190 19.17 7.77 1.56
C ILE A 190 17.67 7.64 1.80
N TYR A 191 17.14 8.40 2.77
CA TYR A 191 15.73 8.38 3.11
C TYR A 191 15.04 9.66 2.65
N VAL A 192 14.22 9.56 1.62
CA VAL A 192 13.40 10.66 1.09
C VAL A 192 11.99 10.53 1.68
N VAL A 193 11.52 11.56 2.34
CA VAL A 193 10.24 11.54 3.07
C VAL A 193 9.43 12.79 2.76
N ALA A 194 8.12 12.64 2.59
CA ALA A 194 7.25 13.80 2.39
C ALA A 194 7.18 14.64 3.68
N ALA A 195 7.24 15.97 3.54
CA ALA A 195 7.15 16.90 4.68
C ALA A 195 5.81 16.76 5.42
N GLY A 196 4.73 16.53 4.65
CA GLY A 196 3.36 16.42 5.13
C GLY A 196 2.40 17.32 4.35
N ASN A 197 1.11 17.08 4.51
CA ASN A 197 0.00 17.79 3.88
C ASN A 197 -0.95 18.41 4.91
N SER A 198 -0.44 18.75 6.09
CA SER A 198 -1.21 19.25 7.24
C SER A 198 -1.04 20.75 7.50
N GLY A 199 -0.46 21.49 6.56
CA GLY A 199 -0.33 22.94 6.63
C GLY A 199 -1.69 23.65 6.54
N PRO A 200 -1.71 25.00 6.43
CA PRO A 200 -0.58 25.91 6.21
C PRO A 200 0.07 26.44 7.49
N ALA A 201 -0.42 26.02 8.66
CA ALA A 201 0.14 26.48 9.92
C ALA A 201 1.59 26.01 10.06
N LEU A 202 2.42 26.82 10.73
CA LEU A 202 3.77 26.42 11.09
C LEU A 202 3.71 25.23 12.07
N THR A 203 4.79 24.45 12.10
CA THR A 203 4.93 23.30 13.00
C THR A 203 3.94 22.16 12.68
N THR A 204 3.70 21.92 11.39
CA THR A 204 2.80 20.85 10.90
C THR A 204 3.55 19.71 10.21
N LEU A 205 4.89 19.68 10.31
CA LEU A 205 5.74 18.62 9.76
C LEU A 205 5.33 17.25 10.31
N GLY A 206 5.29 16.25 9.42
CA GLY A 206 5.08 14.85 9.79
C GLY A 206 6.16 14.33 10.74
N ALA A 207 5.83 13.33 11.54
CA ALA A 207 6.71 12.84 12.60
C ALA A 207 8.07 12.38 12.05
N LEU A 208 8.07 11.46 11.08
CA LEU A 208 9.30 10.91 10.49
C LEU A 208 10.03 11.90 9.58
N SER A 209 9.35 12.96 9.11
CA SER A 209 9.97 14.00 8.28
C SER A 209 10.75 15.03 9.11
N ALA A 210 10.43 15.14 10.41
CA ALA A 210 11.12 16.00 11.36
C ALA A 210 12.45 15.40 11.91
N MET A 211 12.81 14.18 11.49
CA MET A 211 14.06 13.53 11.91
C MET A 211 15.30 14.28 11.43
N GLN A 212 16.23 14.55 12.34
CA GLN A 212 17.49 15.22 12.02
C GLN A 212 18.56 14.21 11.61
N SER A 213 18.95 14.22 10.33
CA SER A 213 20.10 13.48 9.80
C SER A 213 20.49 14.04 8.43
N ASP A 214 21.78 13.95 8.10
CA ASP A 214 22.34 14.28 6.78
C ASP A 214 21.90 13.33 5.65
N LYS A 215 21.33 12.18 6.00
CA LYS A 215 20.83 11.16 5.07
C LYS A 215 19.31 11.20 4.87
N ILE A 216 18.63 12.14 5.53
CA ILE A 216 17.18 12.32 5.45
C ILE A 216 16.88 13.57 4.65
N ILE A 217 16.04 13.42 3.62
CA ILE A 217 15.61 14.51 2.75
C ILE A 217 14.09 14.64 2.92
N SER A 218 13.67 15.66 3.68
CA SER A 218 12.26 16.03 3.81
C SER A 218 11.85 16.93 2.64
N VAL A 219 10.80 16.55 1.91
CA VAL A 219 10.40 17.20 0.65
C VAL A 219 9.01 17.81 0.78
N GLY A 220 8.93 19.12 0.59
CA GLY A 220 7.67 19.86 0.45
C GLY A 220 7.18 19.92 -1.00
N ALA A 221 5.88 20.18 -1.19
CA ALA A 221 5.27 20.28 -2.52
C ALA A 221 4.90 21.73 -2.88
N TYR A 222 5.19 22.12 -4.12
CA TYR A 222 4.89 23.43 -4.68
C TYR A 222 4.21 23.27 -6.04
N VAL A 223 3.15 24.05 -6.28
CA VAL A 223 2.45 24.08 -7.56
C VAL A 223 2.73 25.40 -8.26
N THR A 224 3.17 25.31 -9.52
CA THR A 224 3.32 26.48 -10.39
C THR A 224 1.96 26.96 -10.91
N PRO A 225 1.80 28.24 -11.31
CA PRO A 225 0.55 28.73 -11.90
C PRO A 225 0.08 27.93 -13.13
N ASP A 226 1.02 27.40 -13.92
CA ASP A 226 0.69 26.58 -15.10
C ASP A 226 0.14 25.20 -14.70
N MET A 227 0.75 24.56 -13.70
CA MET A 227 0.26 23.29 -13.14
C MET A 227 -1.12 23.44 -12.48
N MET A 228 -1.42 24.59 -11.86
CA MET A 228 -2.75 24.84 -11.29
C MET A 228 -3.87 24.73 -12.33
N MET A 229 -3.65 25.24 -13.54
CA MET A 229 -4.65 25.12 -14.60
C MET A 229 -4.67 23.74 -15.24
N ALA A 230 -3.49 23.18 -15.55
CA ALA A 230 -3.38 21.92 -16.27
C ALA A 230 -3.76 20.70 -15.41
N GLU A 231 -3.22 20.63 -14.19
CA GLU A 231 -3.32 19.44 -13.32
C GLU A 231 -4.48 19.55 -12.31
N TYR A 232 -4.84 20.78 -11.91
CA TYR A 232 -5.85 21.02 -10.87
C TYR A 232 -7.11 21.72 -11.37
N SER A 233 -7.23 21.92 -12.68
CA SER A 233 -8.42 22.49 -13.32
C SER A 233 -8.88 23.83 -12.71
N MET A 234 -7.93 24.63 -12.22
CA MET A 234 -8.23 25.95 -11.65
C MET A 234 -8.68 26.91 -12.75
N LEU A 235 -9.81 27.60 -12.52
CA LEU A 235 -10.41 28.56 -13.46
C LEU A 235 -9.50 29.77 -13.74
N GLU A 236 -8.71 30.18 -12.75
CA GLU A 236 -7.80 31.32 -12.84
C GLU A 236 -6.38 30.92 -12.43
N LYS A 237 -5.39 31.54 -13.08
CA LYS A 237 -3.99 31.43 -12.65
C LYS A 237 -3.79 32.22 -11.36
N LEU A 238 -3.61 31.51 -10.25
CA LEU A 238 -3.14 32.10 -9.01
C LEU A 238 -1.60 32.08 -8.98
N PRO A 239 -0.96 32.94 -8.17
CA PRO A 239 0.46 32.82 -7.87
C PRO A 239 0.77 31.41 -7.35
N GLY A 240 1.92 30.86 -7.75
CA GLY A 240 2.29 29.53 -7.33
C GLY A 240 2.42 29.43 -5.82
N SER A 241 1.96 28.33 -5.25
CA SER A 241 1.80 28.14 -3.80
C SER A 241 2.07 26.70 -3.41
N SER A 242 2.23 26.46 -2.11
CA SER A 242 2.39 25.11 -1.57
C SER A 242 1.15 24.25 -1.88
N TYR A 243 1.35 23.07 -2.47
CA TYR A 243 0.23 22.19 -2.81
C TYR A 243 -0.46 21.67 -1.56
N SER A 244 -1.80 21.64 -1.56
CA SER A 244 -2.65 21.17 -0.46
C SER A 244 -2.20 21.64 0.92
N TRP A 245 -1.64 22.85 1.00
CA TRP A 245 -0.94 23.36 2.17
C TRP A 245 0.09 22.36 2.72
N THR A 246 1.20 22.20 1.99
CA THR A 246 2.38 21.50 2.49
C THR A 246 2.78 22.02 3.87
N SER A 247 3.15 21.08 4.73
CA SER A 247 3.62 21.30 6.10
C SER A 247 4.94 22.06 6.20
#